data_AF-A0A1Y5FRJ7-F1
#
_entry.id   AF-A0A1Y5FRJ7-F1
#
_cell.length_a   1.000
_cell.length_b   1.000
_cell.length_c   1.000
_cell.angle_alpha   90.00
_cell.angle_beta   90.00
_cell.angle_gamma   90.00
#
_symmetry.space_group_name_H-M   'P 1'
#
loop_
_entity.id
_entity.type
_entity.pdbx_description
1 polymer ?
#
loop_
_entity_poly.entity_id
_entity_poly.type
_entity_poly.pdbx_seq_one_letter_code
_entity_poly.pdbx_strand_id
1 'polypeptide(L)' 'MSNVVYLTRDSDAKSTSTARVRSDRFFKLSDYWYFITREGATLGPHDSKSQAQQAVADYIQFVNQATPAMMKLLATR' A
#
# COMPACT_ATOMS: atom_id res chain seq x y z
N MET A 1 -10.08 26.15 -0.46
CA MET A 1 -9.68 25.68 0.89
C MET A 1 -10.35 24.33 1.13
N SER A 2 -9.59 23.23 1.16
CA SER A 2 -10.17 21.88 1.30
C SER A 2 -10.05 21.40 2.75
N ASN A 3 -11.17 21.30 3.46
CA ASN A 3 -11.24 20.72 4.80
C ASN A 3 -11.16 19.19 4.71
N VAL A 4 -10.01 18.63 5.07
CA VAL A 4 -9.86 17.19 5.30
C VAL A 4 -10.23 16.91 6.74
N VAL A 5 -11.39 16.29 6.96
CA VAL A 5 -11.85 15.84 8.27
C VAL A 5 -11.15 14.52 8.59
N TYR A 6 -10.29 14.53 9.62
CA TYR A 6 -9.64 13.32 10.12
C TYR A 6 -10.59 12.62 11.10
N LEU A 7 -11.12 11.46 10.70
CA LEU A 7 -11.84 10.56 11.61
C LEU A 7 -10.80 9.73 12.39
N THR A 8 -10.46 10.19 13.58
CA THR A 8 -9.56 9.48 14.52
C THR A 8 -10.34 8.38 15.24
N ARG A 9 -9.84 7.13 15.24
CA ARG A 9 -10.36 6.04 16.08
C ARG A 9 -10.06 6.33 17.56
N ASP A 10 -11.06 6.15 18.41
CA ASP A 10 -11.13 6.57 19.82
C ASP A 10 -10.22 5.80 20.80
N SER A 11 -9.06 5.30 20.39
CA SER A 11 -8.21 4.51 21.30
C SER A 11 -6.75 4.52 20.87
N ASP A 12 -6.04 5.62 21.10
CA ASP A 12 -4.60 5.53 21.35
C ASP A 12 -4.14 6.69 22.23
N ALA A 13 -3.61 6.34 23.41
CA ALA A 13 -3.06 7.28 24.35
C ALA A 13 -1.82 7.98 23.76
N LYS A 14 -1.94 9.28 23.51
CA LYS A 14 -0.89 10.32 23.48
C LYS A 14 0.54 9.80 23.24
N SER A 15 0.83 9.30 22.05
CA SER A 15 2.21 9.18 21.56
C SER A 15 2.53 10.35 20.65
N THR A 16 3.23 11.35 21.20
CA THR A 16 3.73 12.56 20.52
C THR A 16 4.85 12.23 19.53
N SER A 17 4.56 11.37 18.56
CA SER A 17 5.40 11.23 17.37
C SER A 17 4.74 12.05 16.27
N THR A 18 5.49 12.92 15.62
CA THR A 18 5.16 13.40 14.27
C THR A 18 5.16 12.19 13.34
N ALA A 19 4.14 11.34 13.46
CA ALA A 19 3.95 10.17 12.66
C ALA A 19 3.73 10.67 11.24
N ARG A 20 4.77 10.56 10.41
CA ARG A 20 4.68 10.83 8.97
C ARG A 20 3.42 10.15 8.48
N VAL A 21 2.47 10.94 7.99
CA VAL A 21 1.23 10.45 7.38
C VAL A 21 1.66 9.41 6.35
N ARG A 22 1.39 8.14 6.66
CA ARG A 22 1.68 7.06 5.73
C ARG A 22 0.50 7.03 4.77
N SER A 23 0.75 7.42 3.53
CA SER A 23 -0.23 7.29 2.45
C SER A 23 -0.73 5.85 2.40
N ASP A 24 -2.05 5.65 2.27
CA ASP A 24 -2.59 4.31 2.05
C ASP A 24 -1.95 3.74 0.77
N ARG A 25 -1.51 2.48 0.80
CA ARG A 25 -0.84 1.86 -0.35
C ARG A 25 -1.82 1.51 -1.46
N PHE A 26 -3.13 1.57 -1.17
CA PHE A 26 -4.21 1.27 -2.11
C PHE A 26 -4.80 2.56 -2.66
N PHE A 27 -5.04 2.59 -3.96
CA PHE A 27 -5.71 3.72 -4.61
C PHE A 27 -6.65 3.22 -5.72
N LYS A 28 -7.68 4.01 -6.00
CA LYS A 28 -8.65 3.73 -7.07
C LYS A 28 -8.34 4.61 -8.27
N LEU A 29 -8.28 4.01 -9.45
CA LEU A 29 -8.22 4.73 -10.72
C LEU A 29 -9.38 4.23 -11.59
N SER A 30 -10.29 5.15 -11.97
CA SER A 30 -11.55 4.81 -12.61
C SER A 30 -12.36 3.81 -11.75
N ASP A 31 -12.70 2.63 -12.30
CA ASP A 31 -13.44 1.57 -11.63
C ASP A 31 -12.57 0.51 -10.96
N TYR A 32 -11.25 0.60 -11.11
CA TYR A 32 -10.32 -0.41 -10.65
C TYR A 32 -9.48 0.04 -9.46
N TRP A 33 -9.04 -0.94 -8.68
CA TRP A 33 -8.17 -0.80 -7.52
C TRP A 33 -6.74 -1.23 -7.84
N TYR A 34 -5.81 -0.47 -7.29
CA TYR A 34 -4.38 -0.67 -7.46
C TYR A 34 -3.68 -0.56 -6.11
N PHE A 35 -2.45 -1.04 -6.02
CA PHE A 35 -1.57 -0.76 -4.90
C PHE A 35 -0.14 -0.44 -5.33
N ILE A 36 0.56 0.33 -4.50
CA ILE A 36 1.97 0.70 -4.69
C ILE A 36 2.84 -0.13 -3.74
N THR A 37 3.87 -0.77 -4.29
CA THR A 37 4.87 -1.52 -3.52
C THR A 37 5.93 -0.57 -2.95
N ARG A 38 6.75 -1.04 -2.00
CA ARG A 38 7.80 -0.19 -1.38
C ARG A 38 8.93 0.14 -2.36
N GLU A 39 9.08 -0.69 -3.36
CA GLU A 39 10.02 -0.64 -4.47
C GLU A 39 9.52 0.34 -5.56
N GLY A 40 8.27 0.80 -5.42
CA GLY A 40 7.66 1.80 -6.29
C GLY A 40 6.93 1.22 -7.49
N ALA A 41 6.72 -0.09 -7.55
CA ALA A 41 5.87 -0.72 -8.55
C ALA A 41 4.40 -0.43 -8.25
N THR A 42 3.60 -0.22 -9.29
CA THR A 42 2.14 -0.11 -9.19
C THR A 42 1.53 -1.39 -9.74
N LEU A 43 0.71 -2.08 -8.93
CA LEU A 43 0.11 -3.36 -9.26
C LEU A 43 -1.42 -3.27 -9.27
N GLY A 44 -2.02 -3.95 -10.23
CA GLY A 44 -3.45 -3.91 -10.58
C GLY A 44 -3.63 -4.06 -12.09
N PRO A 45 -4.85 -3.90 -12.63
CA PRO A 45 -6.10 -3.57 -11.93
C PRO A 45 -6.68 -4.72 -11.10
N HIS A 46 -7.46 -4.37 -10.08
CA HIS A 46 -8.31 -5.26 -9.31
C HIS A 46 -9.74 -4.72 -9.26
N ASP A 47 -10.75 -5.60 -9.23
CA ASP A 47 -12.17 -5.20 -9.27
C ASP A 47 -12.64 -4.59 -7.95
N SER A 48 -11.94 -4.89 -6.85
CA SER A 48 -12.29 -4.37 -5.52
C SER A 48 -11.06 -4.10 -4.65
N LYS A 49 -11.22 -3.24 -3.63
CA LYS A 49 -10.20 -2.99 -2.62
C LYS A 49 -9.79 -4.27 -1.89
N SER A 50 -10.75 -5.15 -1.61
CA SER A 50 -10.51 -6.44 -0.96
C SER A 50 -9.60 -7.34 -1.80
N GLN A 51 -9.82 -7.38 -3.12
CA GLN A 51 -8.98 -8.15 -4.03
C GLN A 51 -7.56 -7.58 -4.11
N ALA A 52 -7.42 -6.25 -4.14
CA ALA A 52 -6.11 -5.61 -4.05
C ALA A 52 -5.40 -5.93 -2.73
N GLN A 53 -6.13 -5.98 -1.61
CA GLN A 53 -5.57 -6.38 -0.30
C GLN A 53 -5.09 -7.83 -0.30
N GLN A 54 -5.85 -8.75 -0.89
CA GLN A 54 -5.41 -10.14 -1.05
C GLN A 54 -4.16 -10.22 -1.92
N ALA A 55 -4.14 -9.52 -3.06
CA ALA A 55 -2.98 -9.47 -3.95
C ALA A 55 -1.71 -8.92 -3.27
N VAL A 56 -1.85 -8.01 -2.30
CA VAL A 56 -0.72 -7.56 -1.47
C VAL A 56 -0.17 -8.69 -0.61
N ALA A 57 -1.03 -9.52 0.00
CA ALA A 57 -0.59 -10.65 0.81
C ALA A 57 0.19 -11.66 -0.06
N ASP A 58 -0.34 -11.96 -1.24
CA ASP A 58 0.29 -12.87 -2.20
C ASP A 58 1.63 -12.30 -2.70
N TYR A 59 1.68 -11.00 -2.99
CA TYR A 59 2.90 -10.30 -3.37
C TYR A 59 3.97 -10.36 -2.27
N ILE A 60 3.60 -10.15 -1.01
CA ILE A 60 4.54 -10.25 0.13
C ILE A 60 5.08 -11.67 0.24
N GLN A 61 4.24 -12.69 0.08
CA GLN A 61 4.68 -14.07 0.10
C GLN A 61 5.66 -14.38 -1.04
N PHE A 62 5.34 -13.93 -2.26
CA PHE A 62 6.23 -14.03 -3.41
C PHE A 62 7.58 -13.37 -3.14
N VAL A 63 7.57 -12.14 -2.60
CA VAL A 63 8.78 -11.38 -2.29
C VAL A 63 9.63 -12.08 -1.24
N ASN A 64 9.02 -12.65 -0.20
CA ASN A 64 9.73 -13.37 0.86
C ASN A 64 10.40 -14.67 0.36
N GLN A 65 9.90 -15.25 -0.73
CA GLN A 65 10.42 -16.50 -1.32
C GLN A 65 11.36 -16.25 -2.50
N ALA A 66 11.36 -15.04 -3.06
CA ALA A 66 12.10 -14.74 -4.27
C ALA A 66 13.60 -14.53 -3.98
N THR A 67 14.42 -14.91 -4.95
CA THR A 67 15.88 -14.84 -4.84
C THR A 67 16.37 -13.38 -4.84
N PRO A 68 17.59 -13.11 -4.32
CA PRO A 68 18.16 -11.76 -4.36
C PRO A 68 18.24 -11.16 -5.78
N ALA A 69 18.45 -12.01 -6.79
CA ALA A 69 18.44 -11.59 -8.20
C ALA A 69 17.06 -11.10 -8.64
N MET A 70 16.01 -11.82 -8.24
CA MET A 70 14.61 -11.43 -8.51
C MET A 70 14.25 -10.13 -7.79
N MET A 71 14.67 -9.97 -6.53
CA MET A 71 14.47 -8.71 -5.77
C MET A 71 15.07 -7.50 -6.49
N LYS A 72 16.25 -7.67 -7.09
CA LYS A 72 16.93 -6.61 -7.83
C LYS A 72 16.13 -6.17 -9.06
N LEU A 73 15.50 -7.11 -9.76
CA LEU A 73 14.64 -6.79 -10.91
C LEU A 73 13.41 -5.98 -10.50
N LEU A 74 12.79 -6.29 -9.36
CA LEU A 74 11.62 -5.55 -8.85
C LEU A 74 11.96 -4.15 -8.34
N ALA A 75 13.21 -3.93 -7.92
CA ALA A 75 13.70 -2.65 -7.39
C ALA A 75 14.27 -1.71 -8.46
N THR A 76 14.37 -2.16 -9.72
CA THR A 76 15.01 -1.37 -10.78
C THR A 76 14.03 -0.32 -11.31
N ARG A 77 14.38 0.96 -11.09
CA ARG A 77 13.77 2.13 -11.72
C ARG A 77 14.67 2.65 -12.83
#